data_AF-A0A1C6BRY3-F1
#
_entry.id   AF-A0A1C6BRY3-F1
#
_cell.length_a   1.000
_cell.length_b   1.000
_cell.length_c   1.000
_cell.angle_alpha   90.00
_cell.angle_beta   90.00
_cell.angle_gamma   90.00
#
_symmetry.space_group_name_H-M   'P 1'
#
loop_
_entity.id
_entity.type
_entity.pdbx_description
1 polymer ?
#
loop_
_entity_poly.entity_id
_entity_poly.type
_entity_poly.pdbx_seq_one_letter_code
_entity_poly.pdbx_strand_id
1 'polypeptide(L)'
;MRKSVVLNSCIWYNKSVEFSDRMCPYGHIIVMLHSGKILMVETKGDHLDNDESKEKAKIGDQWAKLAGKQYKYYMVFETKQPDYPGAYSLERFMEIVNGL
;
A
#
# COMPACT_ATOMS: atom_id res chain seq x y z
N MET A 1 -2.60 15.08 14.05
CA MET A 1 -1.11 15.01 13.98
C MET A 1 -0.76 13.99 12.90
N ARG A 2 -0.13 14.39 11.80
CA ARG A 2 0.31 13.44 10.77
C ARG A 2 1.60 12.78 11.25
N LYS A 3 1.55 11.49 11.57
CA LYS A 3 2.75 10.70 11.86
C LYS A 3 3.42 10.39 10.52
N SER A 4 4.46 11.14 10.17
CA SER A 4 5.34 10.78 9.06
C SER A 4 6.24 9.64 9.52
N VAL A 5 6.06 8.45 8.97
CA VAL A 5 6.99 7.33 9.18
C VAL A 5 8.14 7.52 8.20
N VAL A 6 9.30 7.91 8.72
CA VAL A 6 10.54 7.98 7.93
C VAL A 6 11.22 6.63 8.00
N LEU A 7 11.11 5.85 6.94
CA LEU A 7 11.91 4.63 6.77
C LEU A 7 13.29 5.05 6.26
N ASN A 8 14.33 4.78 7.06
CA ASN A 8 15.73 5.13 6.77
C ASN A 8 16.35 4.38 5.57
N SER A 9 15.57 3.60 4.82
CA SER A 9 16.01 2.69 3.75
C SER A 9 15.20 2.82 2.45
N CYS A 10 14.50 3.95 2.26
CA CYS A 10 13.52 4.12 1.19
C CYS A 10 13.84 5.34 0.32
N ILE A 11 13.77 5.14 -1.00
CA ILE A 11 13.69 6.24 -1.97
C ILE A 11 12.21 6.48 -2.27
N TRP A 12 11.73 7.69 -1.98
CA TRP A 12 10.36 8.10 -2.26
C TRP A 12 10.25 8.46 -3.75
N TYR A 13 9.51 7.67 -4.52
CA TYR A 13 9.12 8.06 -5.87
C TYR A 13 7.73 8.70 -5.80
N ASN A 14 7.69 10.04 -5.80
CA ASN A 14 6.46 10.77 -6.10
C ASN A 14 6.26 10.82 -7.62
N LYS A 15 6.30 9.65 -8.26
CA LYS A 15 6.09 9.52 -9.71
C LYS A 15 4.71 8.93 -9.88
N SER A 16 3.75 9.79 -10.24
CA SER A 16 2.43 9.39 -10.73
C SER A 16 2.63 8.41 -11.88
N VAL A 17 2.41 7.12 -11.64
CA VAL A 17 2.32 6.12 -12.70
C VAL A 17 0.85 6.10 -13.13
N GLU A 18 0.55 6.73 -14.26
CA GLU A 18 -0.78 6.72 -14.87
C GLU A 18 -1.11 5.30 -15.34
N PHE A 19 -1.90 4.56 -14.56
CA PHE A 19 -2.66 3.42 -15.05
C PHE A 19 -4.07 3.92 -15.38
N SER A 20 -4.35 4.13 -16.67
CA SER A 20 -5.68 4.36 -17.27
C SER A 20 -6.61 5.32 -16.49
N ASP A 21 -6.67 6.59 -16.92
CA ASP A 21 -7.77 7.54 -16.67
C ASP A 21 -8.29 7.74 -15.23
N ARG A 22 -7.53 7.34 -14.20
CA ARG A 22 -7.85 7.65 -12.79
C ARG A 22 -6.63 8.24 -12.09
N MET A 23 -6.68 9.56 -11.84
CA MET A 23 -5.77 10.23 -10.91
C MET A 23 -5.72 9.42 -9.59
N CYS A 24 -4.52 9.04 -9.15
CA CYS A 24 -4.30 8.53 -7.80
C CYS A 24 -4.70 9.63 -6.80
N PRO A 25 -5.79 9.50 -6.03
CA PRO A 25 -6.13 10.48 -5.01
C PRO A 25 -5.01 10.52 -3.94
N TYR A 26 -4.80 11.69 -3.32
CA TYR A 26 -3.85 11.87 -2.22
C TYR A 26 -3.95 10.73 -1.19
N GLY A 27 -2.90 9.91 -1.05
CA GLY A 27 -2.90 8.73 -0.16
C GLY A 27 -2.15 7.52 -0.69
N HIS A 28 -1.73 7.51 -1.96
CA HIS A 28 -0.94 6.41 -2.53
C HIS A 28 0.54 6.76 -2.62
N ILE A 29 1.41 5.84 -2.19
CA ILE A 29 2.86 6.00 -2.23
C ILE A 29 3.51 4.75 -2.81
N ILE A 30 4.49 4.94 -3.69
CA ILE A 30 5.36 3.87 -4.18
C ILE A 30 6.70 3.95 -3.42
N VAL A 31 7.06 2.84 -2.77
CA VAL A 31 8.29 2.70 -1.99
C VAL A 31 9.20 1.70 -2.65
N MET A 32 10.44 2.09 -2.96
CA MET A 32 11.48 1.14 -3.36
C MET A 32 12.40 0.89 -2.16
N LEU A 33 12.49 -0.38 -1.76
CA LEU A 33 13.44 -0.82 -0.75
C LEU A 33 14.83 -0.96 -1.38
N HIS A 34 15.89 -0.83 -0.58
CA HIS A 34 17.27 -1.09 -1.04
C HIS A 34 17.46 -2.51 -1.61
N SER A 35 16.62 -3.47 -1.22
CA SER A 35 16.58 -4.82 -1.80
C SER A 35 16.05 -4.88 -3.24
N GLY A 36 15.59 -3.74 -3.79
CA GLY A 36 14.98 -3.64 -5.12
C GLY A 36 13.51 -4.05 -5.18
N LYS A 37 12.88 -4.39 -4.03
CA LYS A 37 11.43 -4.61 -3.95
C LYS A 37 10.69 -3.28 -4.07
N ILE A 38 9.56 -3.29 -4.77
CA ILE A 38 8.68 -2.14 -4.99
C ILE A 38 7.36 -2.40 -4.26
N LEU A 39 7.01 -1.51 -3.33
CA LEU A 39 5.77 -1.56 -2.57
C LEU A 39 4.83 -0.46 -3.07
N MET A 40 3.65 -0.83 -3.53
CA MET A 40 2.53 0.09 -3.76
C MET A 40 1.68 0.14 -2.50
N VAL A 41 1.64 1.30 -1.85
CA VAL A 41 0.96 1.50 -0.58
C VAL A 41 -0.19 2.49 -0.77
N GLU A 42 -1.40 2.07 -0.46
CA GLU A 42 -2.62 2.88 -0.49
C GLU A 42 -3.08 3.12 0.95
N THR A 43 -2.98 4.35 1.46
CA THR A 43 -3.45 4.65 2.81
C THR A 43 -4.95 4.95 2.84
N LYS A 44 -5.62 4.51 3.92
CA LYS A 44 -7.06 4.66 4.14
C LYS A 44 -7.34 5.07 5.57
N GLY A 45 -8.35 5.93 5.76
CA GLY A 45 -8.98 6.11 7.07
C GLY A 45 -9.92 4.95 7.37
N ASP A 46 -10.07 4.58 8.65
CA ASP A 46 -10.89 3.44 9.08
C ASP A 46 -12.38 3.55 8.70
N HIS A 47 -12.87 4.77 8.49
CA HIS A 47 -14.24 5.05 8.04
C HIS A 47 -14.48 4.71 6.56
N LEU A 48 -13.42 4.44 5.79
CA LEU A 48 -13.48 4.05 4.37
C LEU A 48 -13.45 2.52 4.17
N ASP A 49 -13.48 1.74 5.25
CA ASP A 49 -13.62 0.29 5.19
C ASP A 49 -15.06 -0.07 4.77
N ASN A 50 -15.20 -0.43 3.50
CA ASN A 50 -16.46 -0.71 2.82
C ASN A 50 -16.22 -1.64 1.62
N ASP A 51 -17.29 -2.04 0.94
CA ASP A 51 -17.23 -2.95 -0.21
C ASP A 51 -16.36 -2.42 -1.37
N GLU A 52 -16.31 -1.10 -1.57
CA GLU A 52 -15.47 -0.49 -2.59
C GLU A 52 -13.97 -0.65 -2.26
N SER A 53 -13.58 -0.41 -1.00
CA SER A 53 -12.22 -0.63 -0.53
C SER A 53 -11.84 -2.12 -0.59
N LYS A 54 -12.78 -3.02 -0.28
CA LYS A 54 -12.57 -4.46 -0.39
C LYS A 54 -12.27 -4.90 -1.83
N GLU A 55 -13.05 -4.43 -2.80
CA GLU A 55 -12.83 -4.78 -4.21
C GLU A 55 -11.51 -4.20 -4.74
N LYS A 56 -11.19 -2.96 -4.39
CA LYS A 56 -9.91 -2.32 -4.75
C LYS A 56 -8.71 -3.06 -4.17
N ALA A 57 -8.77 -3.45 -2.88
CA ALA A 57 -7.69 -4.19 -2.24
C ALA A 57 -7.44 -5.55 -2.91
N LYS A 58 -8.53 -6.26 -3.26
CA LYS A 58 -8.46 -7.54 -3.97
C LYS A 58 -7.83 -7.40 -5.35
N ILE A 59 -8.19 -6.37 -6.12
CA ILE A 59 -7.58 -6.09 -7.42
C ILE A 59 -6.09 -5.78 -7.26
N GLY A 60 -5.72 -4.94 -6.28
CA GLY A 60 -4.31 -4.62 -6.00
C GLY A 60 -3.48 -5.83 -5.60
N ASP A 61 -4.02 -6.70 -4.74
CA ASP A 61 -3.39 -7.97 -4.35
C ASP A 61 -3.20 -8.92 -5.56
N GLN A 62 -4.21 -9.04 -6.42
CA GLN A 62 -4.10 -9.83 -7.65
C GLN A 62 -3.06 -9.25 -8.61
N TRP A 63 -3.06 -7.93 -8.81
CA TRP A 63 -2.05 -7.26 -9.63
C TRP A 63 -0.65 -7.54 -9.12
N ALA A 64 -0.40 -7.45 -7.81
CA ALA A 64 0.93 -7.70 -7.23
C ALA A 64 1.39 -9.16 -7.43
N LYS A 65 0.46 -10.12 -7.34
CA LYS A 65 0.74 -11.54 -7.64
C LYS A 65 1.16 -11.74 -9.09
N LEU A 66 0.51 -11.06 -10.03
CA LEU A 66 0.80 -11.15 -11.47
C LEU A 66 2.07 -10.39 -11.87
N ALA A 67 2.33 -9.24 -11.25
CA ALA A 67 3.51 -8.41 -11.50
C ALA A 67 4.83 -9.09 -11.08
N GLY A 68 4.75 -10.12 -10.25
CA GLY A 68 5.88 -10.95 -9.85
C GLY A 68 6.47 -10.55 -8.50
N LYS A 69 7.44 -11.36 -8.03
CA LYS A 69 7.94 -11.31 -6.63
C LYS A 69 8.55 -9.97 -6.20
N GLN A 70 8.94 -9.13 -7.16
CA GLN A 70 9.51 -7.80 -6.92
C GLN A 70 8.46 -6.79 -6.45
N TYR A 71 7.20 -6.97 -6.84
CA TYR A 71 6.13 -6.03 -6.55
C TYR A 71 5.26 -6.53 -5.39
N LYS A 72 4.85 -5.59 -4.54
CA LYS A 72 3.94 -5.80 -3.42
C LYS A 72 2.88 -4.71 -3.41
N TYR A 73 1.68 -5.04 -2.97
CA TYR A 73 0.58 -4.10 -2.80
C TYR A 73 0.06 -4.18 -1.37
N TYR A 74 -0.21 -3.03 -0.76
CA TYR A 74 -0.77 -2.91 0.57
C TYR A 74 -1.77 -1.75 0.63
N MET A 75 -3.02 -2.06 0.93
CA MET A 75 -3.99 -1.09 1.43
C MET A 75 -3.85 -1.01 2.95
N VAL A 76 -3.50 0.17 3.48
CA VAL A 76 -3.13 0.36 4.88
C VAL A 76 -4.14 1.28 5.57
N PHE A 77 -4.89 0.71 6.50
CA PHE A 77 -5.85 1.40 7.36
C PHE A 77 -5.16 1.94 8.62
N GLU A 78 -5.70 2.99 9.21
CA GLU A 78 -5.12 3.65 10.39
C GLU A 78 -5.00 2.69 11.58
N THR A 79 -6.10 2.01 11.92
CA THR A 79 -6.12 1.04 13.02
C THR A 79 -6.82 -0.26 12.67
N LYS A 80 -7.75 -0.25 11.72
CA LYS A 80 -8.47 -1.47 11.34
C LYS A 80 -7.58 -2.50 10.67
N GLN A 81 -7.87 -3.76 10.95
CA GLN A 81 -7.31 -4.91 10.24
C GLN A 81 -8.44 -5.65 9.53
N PRO A 82 -8.82 -5.24 8.32
CA PRO A 82 -9.87 -5.93 7.58
C PRO A 82 -9.48 -7.37 7.24
N ASP A 83 -10.50 -8.19 6.99
CA ASP A 83 -10.37 -9.63 6.75
C ASP A 83 -10.19 -10.00 5.26
N TYR A 84 -9.91 -9.02 4.41
CA TYR A 84 -9.76 -9.21 2.96
C TYR A 84 -8.31 -9.03 2.47
N PRO A 85 -7.93 -9.72 1.37
CA PRO A 85 -6.55 -9.72 0.87
C PRO A 85 -6.03 -8.32 0.54
N GLY A 86 -4.74 -8.11 0.78
CA GLY A 86 -4.07 -6.86 0.47
C GLY A 86 -4.35 -5.72 1.46
N ALA A 87 -5.21 -5.92 2.47
CA ALA A 87 -5.53 -4.90 3.46
C ALA A 87 -4.94 -5.19 4.85
N TYR A 88 -4.38 -4.16 5.47
CA TYR A 88 -3.66 -4.26 6.73
C TYR A 88 -3.89 -3.03 7.61
N SER A 89 -3.79 -3.19 8.91
CA SER A 89 -3.59 -2.04 9.80
C SER A 89 -2.19 -1.46 9.59
N LEU A 90 -1.99 -0.20 9.95
CA LEU A 90 -0.66 0.44 9.93
C LEU A 90 0.35 -0.35 10.77
N GLU A 91 -0.07 -0.82 11.96
CA GLU A 91 0.76 -1.65 12.82
C GLU A 91 1.22 -2.92 12.11
N ARG A 92 0.27 -3.67 11.51
CA ARG A 92 0.59 -4.92 10.82
C ARG A 92 1.44 -4.69 9.57
N PHE A 93 1.19 -3.60 8.85
CA PHE A 93 2.02 -3.21 7.70
C PHE A 93 3.47 -2.96 8.11
N MET A 94 3.70 -2.27 9.23
CA MET A 94 5.06 -2.01 9.72
C MET A 94 5.78 -3.29 10.14
N GLU A 95 5.08 -4.24 10.78
CA GLU A 95 5.65 -5.56 11.07
C GLU A 95 6.10 -6.30 9.81
N ILE A 96 5.29 -6.26 8.75
CA ILE A 96 5.61 -6.88 7.46
C ILE A 96 6.85 -6.21 6.87
N VAL A 97 6.87 -4.88 6.78
CA VAL A 97 7.98 -4.12 6.18
C VAL A 97 9.29 -4.34 6.93
N ASN A 98 9.26 -4.45 8.26
CA ASN A 98 10.45 -4.74 9.05
C ASN A 98 11.03 -6.15 8.79
N GLY A 99 10.23 -7.07 8.24
CA GLY A 99 10.66 -8.41 7.85
C GLY A 99 11.03 -8.59 6.37
N LEU A 100 10.95 -7.53 5.55
CA LEU A 100 11.23 -7.57 4.09
C LEU A 100 12.69 -7.26 3.73
#